data_AF-A0A970T3D7-F1
#
_entry.id   AF-A0A970T3D7-F1
#
_cell.length_a   1.000
_cell.length_b   1.000
_cell.length_c   1.000
_cell.angle_alpha   90.00
_cell.angle_beta   90.00
_cell.angle_gamma   90.00
#
_symmetry.space_group_name_H-M   'P 1'
#
loop_
_entity.id
_entity.type
_entity.pdbx_description
1 polymer ?
#
loop_
_entity_poly.entity_id
_entity_poly.type
_entity_poly.pdbx_seq_one_letter_code
_entity_poly.pdbx_strand_id
1 'polypeptide(L)'
;MKSLNLSPQHLKKSPELIYYFTLYHVFRDYLENLDDDFMPNERVGFKESKVWNLLYDFQKDAALAIINKLEQYNGCILADSVGLGKTFTAMSVIKYYELRKMYLA
;
A
#
# COMPACT_ATOMS: atom_id res chain seq x y z
N MET A 1 32.33 -21.16 -4.80
CA MET A 1 31.37 -20.90 -5.90
C MET A 1 31.77 -21.76 -7.10
N LYS A 2 31.12 -22.92 -7.31
CA LYS A 2 31.30 -23.68 -8.56
C LYS A 2 30.57 -22.90 -9.66
N SER A 3 31.30 -22.47 -10.67
CA SER A 3 30.77 -21.82 -11.87
C SER A 3 29.85 -22.80 -12.59
N LEU A 4 28.54 -22.54 -12.55
CA LEU A 4 27.58 -23.24 -13.39
C LEU A 4 27.76 -22.73 -14.82
N ASN A 5 28.40 -23.52 -15.67
CA ASN A 5 28.41 -23.32 -17.12
C ASN A 5 27.02 -23.61 -17.69
N LEU A 6 26.09 -22.66 -17.51
CA LEU A 6 24.81 -22.66 -18.22
C LEU A 6 24.97 -21.83 -19.48
N SER A 7 24.73 -22.45 -20.64
CA SER A 7 24.70 -21.76 -21.93
C SER A 7 23.70 -20.59 -21.89
N PRO A 8 23.99 -19.44 -22.54
CA PRO A 8 23.17 -18.21 -22.46
C PRO A 8 21.69 -18.40 -22.83
N GLN A 9 21.36 -19.49 -23.53
CA GLN A 9 20.01 -19.84 -23.97
C GLN A 9 19.13 -20.37 -22.84
N HIS A 10 19.70 -21.06 -21.84
CA HIS A 10 18.95 -21.55 -20.67
C HIS A 10 18.63 -20.41 -19.69
N LEU A 11 19.49 -19.40 -19.61
CA LEU A 11 19.22 -18.18 -18.82
C LEU A 11 18.00 -17.43 -19.38
N LYS A 12 17.85 -17.37 -20.72
CA LYS A 12 16.74 -16.69 -21.41
C LYS A 12 15.37 -17.36 -21.23
N LYS A 13 15.30 -18.58 -20.70
CA LYS A 13 14.05 -19.35 -20.51
C LYS A 13 13.90 -19.92 -19.10
N SER A 14 14.64 -19.41 -18.12
CA SER A 14 14.41 -19.82 -16.72
C SER A 14 12.95 -19.55 -16.36
N PRO A 15 12.23 -20.50 -15.74
CA PRO A 15 10.86 -20.27 -15.26
C PRO A 15 10.75 -19.03 -14.39
N GLU A 16 11.79 -18.73 -13.60
CA GLU A 16 11.90 -17.53 -12.79
C GLU A 16 11.94 -16.25 -13.65
N LEU A 17 12.74 -16.24 -14.71
CA LEU A 17 12.81 -15.09 -15.62
C LEU A 17 11.48 -14.89 -16.37
N ILE A 18 10.85 -15.99 -16.81
CA ILE A 18 9.54 -15.94 -17.46
C ILE A 18 8.48 -15.41 -16.49
N TYR A 19 8.52 -15.84 -15.22
CA TYR A 19 7.62 -15.36 -14.17
C TYR A 19 7.77 -13.85 -13.95
N TYR A 20 9.00 -13.36 -13.71
CA TYR A 20 9.23 -11.93 -13.51
C TYR A 20 8.89 -11.10 -14.75
N PHE A 21 9.22 -11.59 -15.95
CA PHE A 21 8.88 -10.91 -17.20
C PHE A 21 7.36 -10.83 -17.43
N THR A 22 6.64 -11.90 -17.08
CA THR A 22 5.18 -11.95 -17.13
C THR A 22 4.59 -10.94 -16.14
N LEU A 23 5.05 -10.93 -14.89
CA LEU A 23 4.60 -9.95 -13.89
C LEU A 23 4.89 -8.51 -14.36
N TYR A 24 6.09 -8.25 -14.87
CA TYR A 24 6.44 -6.93 -15.39
C TYR A 24 5.47 -6.47 -16.48
N HIS A 25 5.15 -7.31 -17.45
CA HIS A 25 4.20 -6.95 -18.51
C HIS A 25 2.76 -6.79 -18.02
N VAL A 26 2.31 -7.62 -17.08
CA VAL A 26 0.95 -7.50 -16.51
C VAL A 26 0.79 -6.24 -15.70
N PHE A 27 1.82 -5.84 -14.95
CA PHE A 27 1.78 -4.71 -14.02
C PHE A 27 2.51 -3.47 -14.53
N ARG A 28 2.97 -3.43 -15.79
CA ARG A 28 3.76 -2.31 -16.31
C ARG A 28 3.05 -0.98 -16.19
N ASP A 29 1.81 -0.92 -16.68
CA ASP A 29 1.01 0.30 -16.64
C ASP A 29 0.71 0.73 -15.19
N TYR A 30 0.57 -0.24 -14.27
CA TYR A 30 0.44 0.04 -12.84
C TYR A 30 1.73 0.63 -12.25
N LEU A 31 2.89 0.09 -12.62
CA LEU A 31 4.21 0.59 -12.20
C LEU A 31 4.51 1.99 -12.73
N GLU A 32 4.04 2.32 -13.93
CA GLU A 32 4.20 3.66 -14.52
C GLU A 32 3.31 4.72 -13.86
N ASN A 33 2.23 4.30 -13.19
CA ASN A 33 1.31 5.18 -12.45
C ASN A 33 1.57 5.22 -10.92
N LEU A 34 2.60 4.51 -10.44
CA LEU A 34 2.94 4.42 -9.01
C LEU A 34 3.62 5.69 -8.46
N ASP A 35 4.15 6.56 -9.33
CA ASP A 35 4.86 7.77 -8.93
C ASP A 35 3.93 8.86 -8.33
N ASP A 36 2.61 8.76 -8.56
CA ASP A 36 1.60 9.68 -8.01
C ASP A 36 0.80 9.05 -6.84
N ASP A 37 1.33 8.05 -6.15
CA ASP A 37 0.73 7.58 -4.90
C ASP A 37 0.89 8.69 -3.85
N PHE A 38 -0.16 9.51 -3.74
CA PHE A 38 -0.35 10.53 -2.72
C PHE A 38 -0.20 9.88 -1.34
N MET A 39 1.03 9.80 -0.83
CA MET A 39 1.24 9.30 0.51
C MET A 39 0.49 10.21 1.49
N PRO A 40 -0.22 9.64 2.48
CA PRO A 40 -0.85 10.44 3.52
C PRO A 40 0.21 11.34 4.14
N ASN A 41 -0.08 12.64 4.25
CA ASN A 41 0.89 13.58 4.81
C ASN A 41 1.35 13.12 6.20
N GLU A 42 2.55 12.55 6.26
CA GLU A 42 3.09 11.95 7.48
C GLU A 42 3.41 13.00 8.55
N ARG A 43 3.52 14.29 8.17
CA ARG A 43 3.76 15.41 9.08
C ARG A 43 2.58 15.72 9.99
N VAL A 44 1.41 15.12 9.72
CA VAL A 44 0.17 15.32 10.50
C VAL A 44 0.25 14.68 11.90
N GLY A 45 1.22 13.78 12.14
CA GLY A 45 1.44 13.20 13.48
C GLY A 45 0.36 12.19 13.90
N PHE A 46 -0.36 11.59 12.94
CA PHE A 46 -1.42 10.64 13.24
C PHE A 46 -0.90 9.23 13.60
N LYS A 47 0.34 8.91 13.19
CA LYS A 47 1.00 7.63 13.51
C LYS A 47 1.37 7.54 15.00
N GLU A 48 1.46 8.67 15.69
CA GLU A 48 1.71 8.80 17.12
C GLU A 48 0.43 8.61 17.94
N SER A 49 -0.73 8.59 17.29
CA SER A 49 -2.01 8.44 17.98
C SER A 49 -2.14 7.07 18.64
N LYS A 50 -2.85 7.03 19.79
CA LYS A 50 -3.18 5.76 20.47
C LYS A 50 -3.95 4.81 19.56
N VAL A 51 -4.81 5.35 18.69
CA VAL A 51 -5.59 4.56 17.72
C VAL A 51 -4.67 3.85 16.75
N TRP A 52 -3.71 4.56 16.14
CA TRP A 52 -2.75 3.97 15.20
C TRP A 52 -1.92 2.86 15.84
N ASN A 53 -1.46 3.09 17.06
CA ASN A 53 -0.63 2.12 17.80
C ASN A 53 -1.40 0.87 18.26
N LEU A 54 -2.73 0.90 18.23
CA LEU A 54 -3.59 -0.25 18.54
C LEU A 54 -3.97 -1.07 17.29
N LEU A 55 -3.68 -0.58 16.09
CA LEU A 55 -3.97 -1.30 14.85
C LEU A 55 -2.99 -2.46 14.63
N TYR A 56 -3.50 -3.56 14.08
CA TYR A 56 -2.66 -4.55 13.41
C TYR A 56 -2.06 -3.98 12.12
N ASP A 57 -0.96 -4.55 11.64
CA ASP A 57 -0.26 -4.03 10.47
C ASP A 57 -1.14 -4.01 9.21
N PHE A 58 -1.95 -5.06 8.98
CA PHE A 58 -2.90 -5.07 7.87
C PHE A 58 -3.97 -3.96 7.97
N GLN A 59 -4.33 -3.53 9.18
CA GLN A 59 -5.28 -2.43 9.38
C GLN A 59 -4.61 -1.07 9.16
N LYS A 60 -3.31 -0.93 9.49
CA LYS A 60 -2.52 0.27 9.16
C LYS A 60 -2.44 0.44 7.66
N ASP A 61 -2.12 -0.63 6.94
CA ASP A 61 -2.08 -0.65 5.47
C ASP A 61 -3.43 -0.26 4.88
N ALA A 62 -4.51 -0.87 5.39
CA ALA A 62 -5.87 -0.51 4.97
C ALA A 62 -6.22 0.96 5.27
N ALA A 63 -5.82 1.49 6.43
CA ALA A 63 -6.07 2.89 6.77
C ALA A 63 -5.35 3.87 5.83
N LEU A 64 -4.08 3.61 5.51
CA LEU A 64 -3.32 4.41 4.54
C LEU A 64 -3.97 4.33 3.16
N ALA A 65 -4.34 3.14 2.69
CA ALA A 65 -4.99 2.95 1.40
C ALA A 65 -6.35 3.66 1.33
N ILE A 66 -7.12 3.67 2.42
CA ILE A 66 -8.40 4.41 2.49
C ILE A 66 -8.14 5.91 2.39
N ILE A 67 -7.17 6.45 3.13
CA ILE A 67 -6.83 7.87 3.08
C ILE A 67 -6.45 8.27 1.64
N ASN A 68 -5.59 7.51 0.97
CA ASN A 68 -5.18 7.79 -0.41
C ASN A 68 -6.39 7.80 -1.36
N LYS A 69 -7.26 6.79 -1.26
CA LYS A 69 -8.46 6.71 -2.08
C LYS A 69 -9.46 7.83 -1.80
N LEU A 70 -9.57 8.28 -0.56
CA LEU A 70 -10.40 9.43 -0.20
C LEU A 70 -9.83 10.73 -0.78
N GLU A 71 -8.52 10.96 -0.73
CA GLU A 71 -7.91 12.14 -1.36
C GLU A 71 -8.03 12.13 -2.89
N GLN A 72 -7.90 10.96 -3.52
CA GLN A 72 -7.90 10.84 -4.98
C GLN A 72 -9.30 10.76 -5.59
N TYR A 73 -10.21 10.01 -4.96
CA TYR A 73 -11.51 9.67 -5.54
C TYR A 73 -12.70 10.18 -4.71
N ASN A 74 -12.45 10.87 -3.60
CA ASN A 74 -13.47 11.38 -2.68
C ASN A 74 -14.42 10.27 -2.17
N GLY A 75 -13.93 9.03 -2.12
CA GLY A 75 -14.70 7.85 -1.73
C GLY A 75 -13.85 6.59 -1.66
N CYS A 76 -14.24 5.65 -0.80
CA CYS A 76 -13.59 4.35 -0.67
C CYS A 76 -14.57 3.31 -0.10
N ILE A 77 -14.38 2.05 -0.46
CA ILE A 77 -15.10 0.91 0.12
C ILE A 77 -14.07 0.00 0.79
N LEU A 78 -14.22 -0.22 2.11
CA LEU A 78 -13.44 -1.19 2.87
C LEU A 78 -14.19 -2.53 2.93
N ALA A 79 -13.83 -3.46 2.05
CA ALA A 79 -14.51 -4.74 1.86
C ALA A 79 -13.80 -5.94 2.53
N ASP A 80 -13.26 -5.75 3.72
CA ASP A 80 -12.60 -6.82 4.48
C ASP A 80 -13.61 -7.85 5.03
N SER A 81 -13.10 -9.03 5.38
CA SER A 81 -13.88 -10.05 6.09
C SER A 81 -14.47 -9.53 7.42
N VAL A 82 -15.53 -10.18 7.89
CA VAL A 82 -16.12 -9.92 9.20
C VAL A 82 -15.14 -10.30 10.32
N GLY A 83 -15.14 -9.53 11.41
CA GLY A 83 -14.22 -9.72 12.54
C GLY A 83 -12.85 -9.07 12.39
N LEU A 84 -12.46 -8.61 11.19
CA LEU A 84 -11.15 -7.95 10.97
C LEU A 84 -11.05 -6.50 11.48
N GLY A 85 -12.08 -6.01 12.20
CA GLY A 85 -12.01 -4.72 12.88
C GLY A 85 -12.12 -3.49 11.97
N LYS A 86 -12.91 -3.54 10.90
CA LYS A 86 -13.16 -2.42 9.97
C LYS A 86 -13.53 -1.09 10.67
N THR A 87 -14.29 -1.16 11.77
CA THR A 87 -14.63 0.01 12.60
C THR A 87 -13.39 0.69 13.17
N PHE A 88 -12.41 -0.10 13.61
CA PHE A 88 -11.19 0.40 14.21
C PHE A 88 -10.25 0.99 13.13
N THR A 89 -10.19 0.35 11.95
CA THR A 89 -9.54 0.92 10.75
C THR A 89 -10.15 2.27 10.39
N ALA A 90 -11.49 2.38 10.33
CA ALA A 90 -12.18 3.63 10.02
C ALA A 90 -11.89 4.72 11.07
N MET A 91 -11.79 4.36 12.35
CA MET A 91 -11.42 5.30 13.41
C MET A 91 -10.02 5.91 13.20
N SER A 92 -9.06 5.14 12.69
CA SER A 92 -7.73 5.68 12.33
C SER A 92 -7.81 6.70 11.19
N VAL A 93 -8.66 6.43 10.19
CA VAL A 93 -8.90 7.36 9.07
C VAL A 93 -9.53 8.65 9.59
N ILE A 94 -10.52 8.56 10.48
CA ILE A 94 -11.13 9.74 11.12
C ILE A 94 -10.07 10.53 11.90
N LYS A 95 -9.21 9.85 12.66
CA LYS A 95 -8.14 10.49 13.44
C LYS A 95 -7.15 11.25 12.56
N TYR A 96 -6.81 10.70 11.39
CA TYR A 96 -5.98 11.41 10.41
C TYR A 96 -6.61 12.75 9.99
N TYR A 97 -7.88 12.75 9.61
CA TYR A 97 -8.57 13.98 9.17
C TYR A 97 -8.80 14.98 10.31
N GLU A 98 -9.00 14.51 11.55
CA GLU A 98 -9.05 15.37 12.74
C GLU A 98 -7.74 16.15 12.91
N LEU A 99 -6.59 15.46 12.87
CA LEU A 99 -5.27 16.07 13.05
C LEU A 99 -4.85 16.93 11.86
N ARG A 100 -5.20 16.53 10.62
CA ARG A 100 -4.91 17.33 9.42
C ARG A 100 -5.55 18.71 9.51
N LYS A 101 -6.80 18.80 10.00
CA LYS A 101 -7.46 20.10 10.23
C LYS A 101 -6.68 20.98 11.20
N MET A 102 -6.12 20.41 12.26
CA MET A 102 -5.31 21.16 13.23
C MET A 102 -3.98 21.65 12.65
N TYR A 103 -3.42 20.96 11.66
CA TYR A 103 -2.17 21.37 10.99
C TYR A 103 -2.35 22.49 9.96
N LEU A 104 -3.55 22.61 9.38
CA LEU A 104 -3.87 23.59 8.33
C LEU A 104 -4.61 24.84 8.85
N ALA A 105 -4.92 24.88 10.16
CA ALA A 105 -5.55 26.01 10.85
C ALA A 105 -4.50 26.83 11.62
#